data_AF-A0A238VD02-F1
#
_entry.id   AF-A0A238VD02-F1
#
_cell.length_a   1.000
_cell.length_b   1.000
_cell.length_c   1.000
_cell.angle_alpha   90.00
_cell.angle_beta   90.00
_cell.angle_gamma   90.00
#
_symmetry.space_group_name_H-M   'P 1'
#
loop_
_entity.id
_entity.type
_entity.pdbx_description
1 polymer ?
#
loop_
_entity_poly.entity_id
_entity_poly.type
_entity_poly.pdbx_seq_one_letter_code
_entity_poly.pdbx_strand_id
1 'polypeptide(L)'
;MEMHPNTARTFWKALMDNASGLIADAHALLERGSFGRARSLTVLAQEELGKALWIYETFEQSWSTGADEARDVPRLTSDGHRHAVKYMEAFVFGQELASFWGDYESFELPEDESQEGWDAFFAKKRSDAETAGKQANEEKKAGFYVDLDSSSGAVLSPTDVSAETIADDLQTAAQVVEMLLIKDHSRMKLEVTTPYDSTHEQQHRLLPISHPEDWAAASQEFRDRGYIKGRED
;
A
#
# COMPACT_ATOMS: atom_id res chain seq x y z
N MET A 1 -5.52 16.29 12.44
CA MET A 1 -6.58 16.91 11.61
C MET A 1 -7.93 16.29 11.95
N GLU A 2 -8.88 17.09 12.44
CA GLU A 2 -10.23 16.64 12.78
C GLU A 2 -11.11 16.47 11.53
N MET A 3 -11.86 15.37 11.45
CA MET A 3 -12.82 15.13 10.36
C MET A 3 -13.98 14.22 10.81
N HIS A 4 -15.12 14.33 10.13
CA HIS A 4 -16.25 13.42 10.31
C HIS A 4 -16.05 12.10 9.56
N PRO A 5 -16.67 10.99 10.01
CA PRO A 5 -16.51 9.66 9.38
C PRO A 5 -16.83 9.64 7.88
N ASN A 6 -17.82 10.39 7.41
CA ASN A 6 -18.15 10.46 5.97
C ASN A 6 -17.03 11.14 5.14
N THR A 7 -16.47 12.23 5.65
CA THR A 7 -15.32 12.91 5.02
C THR A 7 -14.09 12.00 5.03
N ALA A 8 -13.84 11.34 6.16
CA ALA A 8 -12.76 10.36 6.29
C ALA A 8 -12.91 9.22 5.28
N ARG A 9 -14.13 8.69 5.08
CA ARG A 9 -14.39 7.62 4.12
C ARG A 9 -14.10 8.06 2.69
N THR A 10 -14.57 9.26 2.32
CA THR A 10 -14.32 9.83 0.99
C THR A 10 -12.81 10.01 0.76
N PHE A 11 -12.10 10.53 1.77
CA PHE A 11 -10.66 10.73 1.68
C PHE A 11 -9.91 9.39 1.59
N TRP A 12 -10.26 8.42 2.42
CA TRP A 12 -9.67 7.08 2.39
C TRP A 12 -9.86 6.42 1.02
N LYS A 13 -11.06 6.46 0.44
CA LYS A 13 -11.30 5.91 -0.91
C LYS A 13 -10.47 6.62 -1.98
N ALA A 14 -10.28 7.93 -1.88
CA ALA A 14 -9.43 8.67 -2.81
C ALA A 14 -7.96 8.27 -2.69
N LEU A 15 -7.46 8.01 -1.47
CA LEU A 15 -6.09 7.49 -1.26
C LEU A 15 -5.93 6.09 -1.86
N MET A 16 -6.91 5.19 -1.65
CA MET A 16 -6.87 3.83 -2.20
C MET A 16 -6.99 3.81 -3.72
N ASP A 17 -7.81 4.69 -4.30
CA ASP A 17 -7.91 4.85 -5.74
C ASP A 17 -6.59 5.37 -6.35
N ASN A 18 -5.97 6.37 -5.71
CA ASN A 18 -4.67 6.88 -6.14
C ASN A 18 -3.56 5.83 -6.01
N ALA A 19 -3.49 5.11 -4.87
CA ALA A 19 -2.50 4.05 -4.66
C ALA A 19 -2.61 2.95 -5.73
N SER A 20 -3.82 2.44 -5.99
CA SER A 20 -4.03 1.42 -7.02
C SER A 20 -3.82 1.94 -8.45
N GLY A 21 -4.13 3.21 -8.72
CA GLY A 21 -3.80 3.87 -9.99
C GLY A 21 -2.28 3.96 -10.21
N LEU A 22 -1.54 4.39 -9.20
CA LEU A 22 -0.07 4.48 -9.24
C LEU A 22 0.58 3.11 -9.49
N ILE A 23 0.06 2.04 -8.90
CA ILE A 23 0.52 0.66 -9.15
C ILE A 23 0.25 0.24 -10.60
N ALA A 24 -0.94 0.54 -11.15
CA ALA A 24 -1.25 0.24 -12.55
C ALA A 24 -0.35 1.02 -13.53
N ASP A 25 -0.09 2.29 -13.25
CA ASP A 25 0.82 3.12 -14.04
C ASP A 25 2.27 2.64 -13.93
N ALA A 26 2.72 2.23 -12.73
CA ALA A 26 4.03 1.63 -12.50
C ALA A 26 4.21 0.36 -13.33
N HIS A 27 3.20 -0.50 -13.37
CA HIS A 27 3.19 -1.70 -14.20
C HIS A 27 3.33 -1.38 -15.69
N ALA A 28 2.54 -0.43 -16.20
CA ALA A 28 2.63 -0.02 -17.60
C ALA A 28 3.99 0.59 -17.97
N LEU A 29 4.65 1.27 -17.02
CA LEU A 29 6.02 1.79 -17.20
C LEU A 29 7.07 0.69 -17.14
N LEU A 30 6.89 -0.31 -16.29
CA LEU A 30 7.75 -1.49 -16.20
C LEU A 30 7.76 -2.26 -17.53
N GLU A 31 6.59 -2.51 -18.12
CA GLU A 31 6.45 -3.17 -19.43
C GLU A 31 7.16 -2.41 -20.56
N ARG A 32 7.31 -1.08 -20.42
CA ARG A 32 8.00 -0.21 -21.39
C ARG A 32 9.49 -0.03 -21.09
N GLY A 33 10.02 -0.71 -20.07
CA GLY A 33 11.43 -0.60 -19.65
C GLY A 33 11.77 0.71 -18.95
N SER A 34 10.78 1.48 -18.48
CA SER A 34 11.01 2.72 -17.72
C SER A 34 11.15 2.42 -16.22
N PHE A 35 12.17 1.63 -15.89
CA PHE A 35 12.44 1.05 -14.57
C PHE A 35 12.45 2.08 -13.44
N GLY A 36 13.26 3.15 -13.54
CA GLY A 36 13.32 4.17 -12.50
C GLY A 36 11.95 4.74 -12.16
N ARG A 37 11.18 5.14 -13.18
CA ARG A 37 9.84 5.71 -12.96
C ARG A 37 8.86 4.68 -12.38
N ALA A 38 8.92 3.43 -12.84
CA ALA A 38 8.09 2.35 -12.29
C ALA A 38 8.35 2.19 -10.78
N ARG A 39 9.62 2.09 -10.37
CA ARG A 39 10.00 2.03 -8.95
C ARG A 39 9.50 3.24 -8.16
N SER A 40 9.68 4.45 -8.69
CA SER A 40 9.21 5.65 -7.99
C SER A 40 7.69 5.71 -7.81
N LEU A 41 6.91 5.24 -8.79
CA LEU A 41 5.45 5.16 -8.68
C LEU A 41 5.03 4.08 -7.66
N THR A 42 5.73 2.95 -7.61
CA THR A 42 5.53 1.93 -6.57
C THR A 42 5.71 2.51 -5.17
N VAL A 43 6.80 3.26 -4.94
CA VAL A 43 7.05 3.93 -3.65
C VAL A 43 5.95 4.93 -3.32
N LEU A 44 5.53 5.74 -4.30
CA LEU A 44 4.43 6.71 -4.10
C LEU A 44 3.12 6.01 -3.73
N ALA A 45 2.79 4.87 -4.34
CA ALA A 45 1.61 4.10 -3.98
C ALA A 45 1.64 3.64 -2.52
N GLN A 46 2.79 3.18 -2.04
CA GLN A 46 2.97 2.80 -0.63
C GLN A 46 2.91 4.01 0.31
N GLU A 47 3.38 5.19 -0.10
CA GLU A 47 3.16 6.42 0.68
C GLU A 47 1.68 6.82 0.78
N GLU A 48 0.89 6.61 -0.28
CA GLU A 48 -0.55 6.84 -0.25
C GLU A 48 -1.26 5.84 0.66
N LEU A 49 -0.87 4.56 0.58
CA LEU A 49 -1.32 3.52 1.50
C LEU A 49 -1.01 3.86 2.96
N GLY A 50 0.18 4.36 3.26
CA GLY A 50 0.54 4.78 4.62
C GLY A 50 -0.40 5.81 5.23
N LYS A 51 -0.83 6.81 4.43
CA LYS A 51 -1.87 7.75 4.87
C LYS A 51 -3.22 7.06 5.04
N ALA A 52 -3.56 6.15 4.12
CA ALA A 52 -4.83 5.42 4.16
C ALA A 52 -4.95 4.60 5.45
N LEU A 53 -3.85 3.97 5.89
CA LEU A 53 -3.78 3.22 7.15
C LEU A 53 -4.11 4.10 8.37
N TRP A 54 -3.57 5.32 8.46
CA TRP A 54 -3.88 6.23 9.58
C TRP A 54 -5.36 6.61 9.65
N ILE A 55 -5.99 6.84 8.49
CA ILE A 55 -7.43 7.13 8.43
C ILE A 55 -8.22 5.88 8.80
N TYR A 56 -7.84 4.72 8.26
CA TYR A 56 -8.53 3.46 8.49
C TYR A 56 -8.52 3.08 9.98
N GLU A 57 -7.36 3.12 10.62
CA GLU A 57 -7.20 2.86 12.07
C GLU A 57 -8.09 3.78 12.93
N THR A 58 -8.22 5.06 12.52
CA THR A 58 -9.01 6.03 13.29
C THR A 58 -10.53 5.83 13.13
N PHE A 59 -10.98 5.42 11.94
CA PHE A 59 -12.40 5.48 11.58
C PHE A 59 -13.07 4.12 11.32
N GLU A 60 -12.35 3.00 11.25
CA GLU A 60 -12.93 1.69 10.92
C GLU A 60 -14.14 1.35 11.79
N GLN A 61 -14.05 1.60 13.11
CA GLN A 61 -15.14 1.35 14.05
C GLN A 61 -16.34 2.26 13.76
N SER A 62 -16.09 3.54 13.46
CA SER A 62 -17.17 4.51 13.22
C SER A 62 -17.92 4.18 11.92
N TRP A 63 -17.18 3.77 10.88
CA TRP A 63 -17.78 3.28 9.64
C TRP A 63 -18.57 1.98 9.82
N SER A 64 -18.19 1.15 10.78
CA SER A 64 -18.91 -0.10 11.06
C SER A 64 -20.19 0.12 11.85
N THR A 65 -20.18 1.01 12.84
CA THR A 65 -21.34 1.28 13.69
C THR A 65 -22.29 2.34 13.14
N GLY A 66 -21.86 3.14 12.16
CA GLY A 66 -22.60 4.30 11.68
C GLY A 66 -22.52 5.51 12.61
N ALA A 67 -21.54 5.52 13.52
CA ALA A 67 -21.20 6.68 14.32
C ALA A 67 -20.80 7.87 13.43
N ASP A 68 -21.13 9.08 13.84
CA ASP A 68 -20.89 10.31 13.06
C ASP A 68 -20.04 11.34 13.83
N GLU A 69 -19.57 10.99 15.03
CA GLU A 69 -18.69 11.85 15.82
C GLU A 69 -17.38 12.11 15.08
N ALA A 70 -17.00 13.39 15.02
CA ALA A 70 -15.72 13.79 14.47
C ALA A 70 -14.57 13.20 15.32
N ARG A 71 -13.49 12.82 14.65
CA ARG A 71 -12.26 12.33 15.28
C ARG A 71 -11.06 13.04 14.70
N ASP A 72 -10.05 13.23 15.55
CA ASP A 72 -8.76 13.73 15.13
C ASP A 72 -7.91 12.59 14.57
N VAL A 73 -7.24 12.85 13.45
CA VAL A 73 -6.15 12.01 12.92
C VAL A 73 -4.85 12.80 13.09
N PRO A 74 -4.15 12.71 14.23
CA PRO A 74 -2.97 13.54 14.50
C PRO A 74 -1.85 13.31 13.48
N ARG A 75 -1.66 12.05 13.05
CA ARG A 75 -0.60 11.63 12.13
C ARG A 75 -0.64 12.33 10.77
N LEU A 76 -1.83 12.69 10.28
CA LEU A 76 -1.95 13.48 9.05
C LEU A 76 -1.30 14.86 9.18
N THR A 77 -1.37 15.47 10.36
CA THR A 77 -0.77 16.79 10.61
C THR A 77 0.72 16.69 10.94
N SER A 78 1.13 15.73 11.79
CA SER A 78 2.54 15.58 12.19
C SER A 78 3.41 14.99 11.08
N ASP A 79 2.88 14.01 10.33
CA ASP A 79 3.68 13.15 9.47
C ASP A 79 3.20 13.13 8.00
N GLY A 80 2.09 13.79 7.67
CA GLY A 80 1.54 13.80 6.31
C GLY A 80 2.50 14.32 5.22
N HIS A 81 3.44 15.18 5.58
CA HIS A 81 4.49 15.69 4.69
C HIS A 81 5.80 14.90 4.77
N ARG A 82 5.91 13.92 5.68
CA ARG A 82 7.11 13.11 5.90
C ARG A 82 7.01 11.83 5.07
N HIS A 83 7.43 11.91 3.82
CA HIS A 83 7.41 10.82 2.84
C HIS A 83 7.89 9.46 3.38
N ALA A 84 9.07 9.43 3.99
CA ALA A 84 9.63 8.21 4.58
C ALA A 84 8.73 7.63 5.68
N VAL A 85 8.08 8.45 6.50
CA VAL A 85 7.20 7.99 7.58
C VAL A 85 5.92 7.36 7.02
N LYS A 86 5.36 7.93 5.93
CA LYS A 86 4.23 7.31 5.25
C LYS A 86 4.60 5.95 4.67
N TYR A 87 5.75 5.86 4.02
CA TYR A 87 6.24 4.59 3.48
C TYR A 87 6.47 3.55 4.58
N MET A 88 7.11 3.94 5.69
CA MET A 88 7.35 3.08 6.85
C MET A 88 6.06 2.44 7.35
N GLU A 89 4.95 3.17 7.36
CA GLU A 89 3.65 2.64 7.76
C GLU A 89 3.21 1.49 6.86
N ALA A 90 3.25 1.70 5.55
CA ALA A 90 2.91 0.67 4.56
C ALA A 90 3.87 -0.52 4.62
N PHE A 91 5.16 -0.28 4.86
CA PHE A 91 6.17 -1.31 5.00
C PHE A 91 5.89 -2.20 6.22
N VAL A 92 5.62 -1.62 7.39
CA VAL A 92 5.29 -2.37 8.61
C VAL A 92 3.99 -3.16 8.41
N PHE A 93 2.96 -2.52 7.85
CA PHE A 93 1.71 -3.21 7.53
C PHE A 93 1.93 -4.40 6.58
N GLY A 94 2.77 -4.23 5.55
CA GLY A 94 3.10 -5.30 4.60
C GLY A 94 3.87 -6.48 5.20
N GLN A 95 4.41 -6.38 6.41
CA GLN A 95 5.03 -7.54 7.08
C GLN A 95 4.02 -8.62 7.46
N GLU A 96 2.74 -8.28 7.53
CA GLU A 96 1.64 -9.23 7.76
C GLU A 96 1.22 -9.95 6.46
N LEU A 97 1.78 -9.61 5.30
CA LEU A 97 1.29 -10.07 4.00
C LEU A 97 1.26 -11.61 3.89
N ALA A 98 2.34 -12.27 4.29
CA ALA A 98 2.45 -13.71 4.17
C ALA A 98 1.42 -14.43 5.06
N SER A 99 1.29 -14.03 6.33
CA SER A 99 0.30 -14.61 7.25
C SER A 99 -1.13 -14.27 6.87
N PHE A 100 -1.36 -13.09 6.27
CA PHE A 100 -2.65 -12.71 5.70
C PHE A 100 -3.09 -13.69 4.59
N TRP A 101 -2.14 -14.16 3.77
CA TRP A 101 -2.37 -15.17 2.74
C TRP A 101 -2.23 -16.63 3.23
N GLY A 102 -2.14 -16.83 4.54
CA GLY A 102 -2.12 -18.15 5.17
C GLY A 102 -0.74 -18.81 5.26
N ASP A 103 0.33 -18.12 4.88
CA ASP A 103 1.71 -18.54 5.15
C ASP A 103 2.11 -18.09 6.55
N TYR A 104 1.85 -18.94 7.53
CA TYR A 104 2.23 -18.71 8.92
C TYR A 104 3.67 -19.16 9.23
N GLU A 105 4.37 -19.81 8.30
CA GLU A 105 5.76 -20.24 8.50
C GLU A 105 6.73 -19.06 8.46
N SER A 106 6.34 -17.98 7.76
CA SER A 106 7.10 -16.73 7.70
C SER A 106 6.89 -15.82 8.93
N PHE A 107 6.09 -16.24 9.92
CA PHE A 107 5.79 -15.42 11.08
C PHE A 107 7.02 -15.33 12.00
N GLU A 108 7.60 -14.14 12.08
CA GLU A 108 8.77 -13.90 12.93
C GLU A 108 8.35 -13.67 14.38
N LEU A 109 8.86 -14.51 15.27
CA LEU A 109 8.80 -14.32 16.72
C LEU A 109 10.19 -13.93 17.26
N PRO A 110 10.27 -13.22 18.38
CA PRO A 110 11.56 -13.01 19.04
C PRO A 110 12.17 -14.37 19.44
N GLU A 111 13.49 -14.50 19.27
CA GLU A 111 14.21 -15.69 19.74
C GLU A 111 14.17 -15.84 21.27
N ASP A 112 14.05 -14.71 21.98
CA ASP A 112 13.84 -14.63 23.42
C ASP A 112 12.45 -14.07 23.73
N GLU A 113 11.60 -14.88 24.37
CA GLU A 113 10.23 -14.50 24.75
C GLU A 113 10.17 -13.61 26.00
N SER A 114 11.31 -13.27 26.60
CA SER A 114 11.39 -12.31 27.70
C SER A 114 10.95 -10.91 27.26
N GLN A 115 10.62 -10.05 28.24
CA GLN A 115 10.33 -8.64 27.94
C GLN A 115 11.48 -7.96 27.18
N GLU A 116 12.74 -8.28 27.52
CA GLU A 116 13.91 -7.72 26.85
C GLU A 116 14.02 -8.21 25.40
N GLY A 117 13.70 -9.48 25.14
CA GLY A 117 13.67 -10.05 23.80
C GLY A 117 12.58 -9.43 22.91
N TRP A 118 11.39 -9.19 23.47
CA TRP A 118 10.32 -8.44 22.79
C TRP A 118 10.72 -6.98 22.51
N ASP A 119 11.31 -6.30 23.48
CA ASP A 119 11.77 -4.92 23.31
C ASP A 119 12.83 -4.83 22.19
N ALA A 120 13.78 -5.78 22.16
CA ALA A 120 14.80 -5.86 21.11
C ALA A 120 14.20 -6.18 19.74
N PHE A 121 13.23 -7.08 19.67
CA PHE A 121 12.52 -7.43 18.44
C PHE A 121 11.79 -6.22 17.85
N PHE A 122 11.01 -5.50 18.65
CA PHE A 122 10.33 -4.29 18.19
C PHE A 122 11.29 -3.16 17.83
N ALA A 123 12.42 -3.03 18.54
CA ALA A 123 13.46 -2.08 18.20
C ALA A 123 14.09 -2.39 16.83
N LYS A 124 14.37 -3.66 16.54
CA LYS A 124 14.86 -4.12 15.24
C LYS A 124 13.86 -3.81 14.13
N LYS A 125 12.59 -4.19 14.31
CA LYS A 125 11.51 -3.91 13.34
C LYS A 125 11.39 -2.42 13.02
N ARG A 126 11.49 -1.56 14.03
CA ARG A 126 11.51 -0.10 13.84
C ARG A 126 12.73 0.34 13.02
N SER A 127 13.92 -0.15 13.35
CA SER A 127 15.16 0.16 12.62
C SER A 127 15.10 -0.28 11.15
N ASP A 128 14.52 -1.46 10.89
CA ASP A 128 14.33 -1.99 9.54
C ASP A 128 13.38 -1.11 8.74
N ALA A 129 12.25 -0.71 9.33
CA ALA A 129 11.33 0.23 8.70
C ALA A 129 11.99 1.58 8.40
N GLU A 130 12.77 2.15 9.33
CA GLU A 130 13.48 3.41 9.11
C GLU A 130 14.49 3.32 7.96
N THR A 131 15.20 2.20 7.86
CA THR A 131 16.12 1.91 6.75
C THR A 131 15.36 1.83 5.44
N ALA A 132 14.27 1.06 5.40
CA ALA A 132 13.43 0.91 4.22
C ALA A 132 12.82 2.25 3.76
N GLY A 133 12.35 3.08 4.69
CA GLY A 133 11.79 4.40 4.39
C GLY A 133 12.83 5.38 3.82
N LYS A 134 14.08 5.32 4.30
CA LYS A 134 15.18 6.11 3.71
C LYS A 134 15.51 5.63 2.30
N GLN A 135 15.67 4.33 2.12
CA GLN A 135 15.96 3.72 0.81
C GLN A 135 14.86 4.06 -0.20
N ALA A 136 13.60 3.86 0.15
CA ALA A 136 12.46 4.15 -0.72
C ALA A 136 12.43 5.63 -1.15
N ASN A 137 12.78 6.55 -0.25
CA ASN A 137 12.86 7.96 -0.62
C ASN A 137 13.99 8.25 -1.63
N GLU A 138 15.14 7.58 -1.51
CA GLU A 138 16.23 7.68 -2.48
C GLU A 138 15.82 7.07 -3.83
N GLU A 139 15.23 5.88 -3.83
CA GLU A 139 14.72 5.19 -5.02
C GLU A 139 13.67 6.03 -5.76
N LYS A 140 12.74 6.61 -5.01
CA LYS A 140 11.74 7.53 -5.56
C LYS A 140 12.39 8.72 -6.25
N LYS A 141 13.44 9.32 -5.67
CA LYS A 141 14.16 10.43 -6.30
C LYS A 141 14.89 9.97 -7.55
N ALA A 142 15.58 8.83 -7.48
CA ALA A 142 16.36 8.27 -8.60
C ALA A 142 15.51 8.03 -9.86
N GLY A 143 14.22 7.69 -9.71
CA GLY A 143 13.33 7.49 -10.85
C GLY A 143 12.68 8.74 -11.44
N PHE A 144 12.86 9.93 -10.84
CA PHE A 144 12.30 11.18 -11.36
C PHE A 144 13.32 12.28 -11.65
N TYR A 145 14.43 12.31 -10.93
CA TYR A 145 15.41 13.38 -11.01
C TYR A 145 16.71 12.90 -11.66
N VAL A 146 17.33 13.80 -12.42
CA VAL A 146 18.72 13.67 -12.81
C VAL A 146 19.56 14.26 -11.67
N ASP A 147 20.58 13.53 -11.23
CA ASP A 147 21.46 13.92 -10.15
C ASP A 147 22.93 13.83 -10.59
N LEU A 148 23.83 14.43 -9.80
CA LEU A 148 25.27 14.32 -9.96
C LEU A 148 25.83 13.58 -8.75
N ASP A 149 26.36 12.38 -8.96
CA ASP A 149 27.02 11.65 -7.90
C ASP A 149 28.24 12.43 -7.41
N SER A 150 28.15 12.93 -6.18
CA SER A 150 29.21 13.74 -5.57
C SER A 150 30.55 12.99 -5.41
N SER A 151 30.53 11.65 -5.41
CA SER A 151 31.73 10.84 -5.20
C SER A 151 32.49 10.53 -6.50
N SER A 152 31.78 10.18 -7.57
CA SER A 152 32.37 9.84 -8.88
C SER A 152 32.29 10.96 -9.92
N GLY A 153 31.45 11.97 -9.69
CA GLY A 153 31.11 12.99 -10.69
C GLY A 153 30.23 12.49 -11.84
N ALA A 154 29.68 11.28 -11.74
CA ALA A 154 28.80 10.72 -12.77
C ALA A 154 27.41 11.38 -12.74
N VAL A 155 26.84 11.63 -13.92
CA VAL A 155 25.44 12.03 -14.05
C VAL A 155 24.58 10.78 -13.91
N LEU A 156 23.65 10.79 -12.96
CA LEU A 156 22.68 9.73 -12.72
C LEU A 156 21.33 10.17 -13.28
N SER A 157 20.68 9.29 -14.03
CA SER A 157 19.38 9.51 -14.68
C SER A 157 18.40 8.40 -14.31
N PRO A 158 17.08 8.67 -14.34
CA PRO A 158 16.06 7.62 -14.20
C PRO A 158 16.19 6.44 -15.17
N THR A 159 16.92 6.62 -16.27
CA THR A 159 17.23 5.58 -17.26
C THR A 159 18.34 4.63 -16.83
N ASP A 160 19.11 5.00 -15.81
CA ASP A 160 20.26 4.24 -15.33
C ASP A 160 19.87 3.25 -14.22
N VAL A 161 18.62 3.32 -13.74
CA VAL A 161 18.05 2.38 -12.77
C VAL A 161 17.87 1.01 -13.42
N SER A 162 18.44 -0.03 -12.81
CA SER A 162 18.31 -1.41 -13.28
C SER A 162 16.93 -1.99 -12.99
N ALA A 163 16.53 -3.00 -13.77
CA ALA A 163 15.23 -3.65 -13.63
C ALA A 163 15.11 -4.52 -12.35
N GLU A 164 16.24 -5.08 -11.91
CA GLU A 164 16.42 -6.15 -10.91
C GLU A 164 15.16 -6.57 -10.16
N THR A 165 14.85 -5.92 -9.04
CA THR A 165 13.77 -6.33 -8.12
C THR A 165 12.44 -5.63 -8.39
N ILE A 166 12.35 -4.77 -9.41
CA ILE A 166 11.21 -3.84 -9.56
C ILE A 166 9.89 -4.59 -9.79
N ALA A 167 9.92 -5.71 -10.51
CA ALA A 167 8.73 -6.52 -10.74
C ALA A 167 8.20 -7.10 -9.41
N ASP A 168 9.09 -7.69 -8.61
CA ASP A 168 8.74 -8.30 -7.32
C ASP A 168 8.31 -7.25 -6.29
N ASP A 169 9.00 -6.11 -6.25
CA ASP A 169 8.66 -4.97 -5.39
C ASP A 169 7.27 -4.40 -5.75
N LEU A 170 6.99 -4.27 -7.06
CA LEU A 170 5.69 -3.81 -7.56
C LEU A 170 4.57 -4.80 -7.24
N GLN A 171 4.79 -6.10 -7.45
CA GLN A 171 3.82 -7.13 -7.11
C GLN A 171 3.53 -7.12 -5.61
N THR A 172 4.57 -7.07 -4.77
CA THR A 172 4.43 -6.98 -3.31
C THR A 172 3.63 -5.75 -2.93
N ALA A 173 3.95 -4.57 -3.48
CA ALA A 173 3.20 -3.35 -3.19
C ALA A 173 1.72 -3.46 -3.61
N ALA A 174 1.43 -4.08 -4.77
CA ALA A 174 0.06 -4.34 -5.21
C ALA A 174 -0.70 -5.24 -4.22
N GLN A 175 -0.07 -6.32 -3.76
CA GLN A 175 -0.65 -7.25 -2.79
C GLN A 175 -0.90 -6.58 -1.42
N VAL A 176 0.00 -5.72 -0.96
CA VAL A 176 -0.18 -4.99 0.32
C VAL A 176 -1.31 -3.96 0.22
N VAL A 177 -1.46 -3.25 -0.90
CA VAL A 177 -2.62 -2.36 -1.12
C VAL A 177 -3.91 -3.18 -1.16
N GLU A 178 -3.90 -4.33 -1.84
CA GLU A 178 -5.03 -5.26 -1.89
C GLU A 178 -5.41 -5.80 -0.51
N MET A 179 -4.44 -6.11 0.35
CA MET A 179 -4.68 -6.56 1.73
C MET A 179 -5.58 -5.59 2.51
N LEU A 180 -5.36 -4.28 2.39
CA LEU A 180 -6.21 -3.28 3.05
C LEU A 180 -7.62 -3.21 2.41
N LEU A 181 -7.72 -3.38 1.09
CA LEU A 181 -9.01 -3.45 0.39
C LEU A 181 -9.83 -4.67 0.82
N ILE A 182 -9.19 -5.83 0.97
CA ILE A 182 -9.83 -7.06 1.46
C ILE A 182 -10.23 -6.91 2.93
N LYS A 183 -9.38 -6.29 3.76
CA LYS A 183 -9.72 -5.97 5.16
C LYS A 183 -10.98 -5.11 5.24
N ASP A 184 -11.09 -4.06 4.41
CA ASP A 184 -12.28 -3.22 4.33
C ASP A 184 -13.51 -3.97 3.80
N HIS A 185 -13.34 -4.81 2.79
CA HIS A 185 -14.41 -5.66 2.27
C HIS A 185 -14.95 -6.61 3.34
N SER A 186 -14.05 -7.28 4.07
CA SER A 186 -14.38 -8.22 5.15
C SER A 186 -15.13 -7.51 6.28
N ARG A 187 -14.65 -6.33 6.71
CA ARG A 187 -15.35 -5.46 7.66
C ARG A 187 -16.79 -5.22 7.19
N MET A 188 -16.99 -4.72 5.97
CA MET A 188 -18.32 -4.43 5.40
C MET A 188 -19.23 -5.65 5.24
N LYS A 189 -18.69 -6.87 5.19
CA LYS A 189 -19.48 -8.10 5.08
C LYS A 189 -19.87 -8.69 6.42
N LEU A 190 -19.00 -8.58 7.42
CA LEU A 190 -19.11 -9.34 8.66
C LEU A 190 -19.50 -8.48 9.87
N GLU A 191 -19.20 -7.18 9.84
CA GLU A 191 -19.11 -6.36 11.06
C GLU A 191 -19.96 -5.08 11.03
N VAL A 192 -20.70 -4.79 9.95
CA VAL A 192 -21.36 -3.48 9.78
C VAL A 192 -22.89 -3.54 9.75
N THR A 193 -23.49 -2.45 10.24
CA THR A 193 -24.92 -2.14 10.09
C THR A 193 -25.18 -1.08 9.00
N THR A 194 -24.12 -0.57 8.38
CA THR A 194 -24.15 0.48 7.36
C THR A 194 -24.30 -0.11 5.94
N PRO A 195 -24.82 0.67 4.96
CA PRO A 195 -24.92 0.21 3.57
C PRO A 195 -23.57 -0.15 2.97
N TYR A 196 -23.58 -1.11 2.05
CA TYR A 196 -22.36 -1.58 1.38
C TYR A 196 -21.75 -0.49 0.49
N ASP A 197 -20.52 -0.07 0.81
CA ASP A 197 -19.77 0.97 0.09
C ASP A 197 -18.53 0.36 -0.58
N SER A 198 -18.71 -0.17 -1.78
CA SER A 198 -17.74 -1.02 -2.46
C SER A 198 -16.42 -0.32 -2.82
N THR A 199 -15.36 -1.14 -2.83
CA THR A 199 -14.00 -0.85 -3.33
C THR A 199 -13.56 -1.83 -4.44
N HIS A 200 -14.51 -2.54 -5.07
CA HIS A 200 -14.21 -3.57 -6.08
C HIS A 200 -13.42 -3.03 -7.28
N GLU A 201 -13.64 -1.78 -7.67
CA GLU A 201 -12.94 -1.15 -8.79
C GLU A 201 -11.44 -1.04 -8.53
N GLN A 202 -11.07 -0.63 -7.31
CA GLN A 202 -9.66 -0.56 -6.88
C GLN A 202 -9.04 -1.96 -6.81
N GLN A 203 -9.76 -2.93 -6.25
CA GLN A 203 -9.25 -4.30 -6.14
C GLN A 203 -9.06 -4.94 -7.52
N HIS A 204 -10.07 -4.84 -8.41
CA HIS A 204 -10.00 -5.42 -9.76
C HIS A 204 -8.83 -4.85 -10.58
N ARG A 205 -8.52 -3.55 -10.39
CA ARG A 205 -7.36 -2.91 -11.02
C ARG A 205 -6.03 -3.56 -10.61
N LEU A 206 -5.93 -4.08 -9.39
CA LEU A 206 -4.70 -4.67 -8.84
C LEU A 206 -4.50 -6.13 -9.22
N LEU A 207 -5.58 -6.91 -9.38
CA LEU A 207 -5.52 -8.35 -9.66
C LEU A 207 -4.51 -8.80 -10.74
N PRO A 208 -4.38 -8.15 -11.92
CA PRO A 208 -3.37 -8.55 -12.91
C PRO A 208 -1.92 -8.43 -12.42
N ILE A 209 -1.68 -7.63 -11.38
CA ILE A 209 -0.36 -7.31 -10.85
C ILE A 209 -0.11 -8.07 -9.54
N SER A 210 -1.10 -8.13 -8.65
CA SER A 210 -0.98 -8.85 -7.37
C SER A 210 -1.00 -10.38 -7.54
N HIS A 211 -1.78 -10.87 -8.50
CA HIS A 211 -2.00 -12.30 -8.75
C HIS A 211 -1.93 -12.63 -10.26
N PRO A 212 -0.76 -12.45 -10.90
CA PRO A 212 -0.63 -12.55 -12.36
C PRO A 212 -0.99 -13.95 -12.91
N GLU A 213 -0.66 -15.01 -12.17
CA GLU A 213 -0.99 -16.39 -12.57
C GLU A 213 -2.50 -16.66 -12.50
N ASP A 214 -3.15 -16.31 -11.39
CA ASP A 214 -4.60 -16.45 -11.22
C ASP A 214 -5.35 -15.60 -12.23
N TRP A 215 -4.88 -14.37 -12.47
CA TRP A 215 -5.43 -13.49 -13.49
C TRP A 215 -5.35 -14.13 -14.87
N ALA A 216 -4.21 -14.72 -15.23
CA ALA A 216 -4.00 -15.43 -16.50
C ALA A 216 -4.85 -16.70 -16.63
N ALA A 217 -5.30 -17.30 -15.53
CA ALA A 217 -6.24 -18.42 -15.50
C ALA A 217 -7.72 -17.99 -15.47
N ALA A 218 -8.02 -16.76 -15.06
CA ALA A 218 -9.39 -16.26 -14.90
C ALA A 218 -10.17 -16.22 -16.23
N SER A 219 -11.50 -16.35 -16.17
CA SER A 219 -12.35 -16.27 -17.36
C SER A 219 -12.33 -14.87 -17.99
N GLN A 220 -12.52 -14.80 -19.31
CA GLN A 220 -12.60 -13.51 -20.02
C GLN A 220 -13.72 -12.63 -19.46
N GLU A 221 -14.87 -13.21 -19.12
CA GLU A 221 -15.99 -12.51 -18.49
C GLU A 221 -15.60 -11.82 -17.17
N PHE A 222 -14.79 -12.49 -16.33
CA PHE A 222 -14.28 -11.90 -15.10
C PHE A 222 -13.31 -10.75 -15.39
N ARG A 223 -12.38 -10.92 -16.34
CA ARG A 223 -11.44 -9.87 -16.73
C ARG A 223 -12.15 -8.63 -17.31
N ASP A 224 -13.22 -8.86 -18.06
CA ASP A 224 -14.05 -7.81 -18.67
C ASP A 224 -15.06 -7.17 -17.71
N ARG A 225 -15.05 -7.57 -16.44
CA ARG A 225 -15.95 -7.06 -15.38
C ARG A 225 -17.42 -7.35 -15.64
N GLY A 226 -17.75 -8.46 -16.30
CA GLY A 226 -19.13 -8.86 -16.58
C GLY A 226 -20.02 -8.92 -15.33
N TYR A 227 -19.44 -9.29 -14.18
CA TYR A 227 -20.13 -9.42 -12.90
C TYR A 227 -20.42 -8.09 -12.18
N ILE A 228 -19.78 -6.98 -12.57
CA ILE A 228 -20.07 -5.65 -12.00
C ILE A 228 -21.32 -5.05 -12.67
N LYS A 229 -21.52 -5.33 -13.97
CA LYS A 229 -22.64 -4.81 -14.76
C LYS A 229 -23.99 -5.45 -14.42
N GLY A 230 -24.01 -6.66 -13.86
CA GLY A 230 -25.24 -7.41 -13.55
C GLY A 230 -25.96 -7.02 -12.25
N ARG A 231 -25.64 -5.88 -11.62
CA ARG A 231 -26.25 -5.42 -10.34
C ARG A 231 -27.00 -4.09 -10.44
N GLU A 232 -27.23 -3.56 -11.63
CA GLU A 232 -27.99 -2.32 -11.85
C GLU A 232 -29.51 -2.52 -12.09
N ASP A 233 -30.04 -3.74 -11.92
CA ASP A 233 -31.48 -4.04 -12.05
C ASP A 233 -32.20 -4.22 -10.71
#